data_AF-A0A3D2IIN2-F1
#
_entry.id   AF-A0A3D2IIN2-F1
#
_cell.length_a   1.000
_cell.length_b   1.000
_cell.length_c   1.000
_cell.angle_alpha   90.00
_cell.angle_beta   90.00
_cell.angle_gamma   90.00
#
_symmetry.space_group_name_H-M   'P 1'
#
loop_
_entity.id
_entity.type
_entity.pdbx_description
1 polymer ?
#
loop_
_entity_poly.entity_id
_entity_poly.type
_entity_poly.pdbx_seq_one_letter_code
_entity_poly.pdbx_strand_id
1 'polypeptide(L)'
;YGLLLDISDPANPTRIDAVADSNFSYWHSATFSNDGKKVLFTDEWGGGGQPKCRESDPMEWGANAIFTIENGKMKFQEYYKMSAPQTSQENCVAHNGSLIPVPGREIMVQSWYQGGISVFDWTDPNNPVEIAFQDYGPVAADQM
;
A
#
# COMPACT_ATOMS: atom_id res chain seq x y z
N TYR A 1 13.68 -1.55 1.02
CA TYR A 1 13.73 -2.02 -0.38
C TYR A 1 12.57 -2.97 -0.57
N GLY A 2 11.85 -2.83 -1.69
CA GLY A 2 10.96 -3.87 -2.20
C GLY A 2 11.77 -4.85 -3.03
N LEU A 3 11.60 -6.15 -2.81
CA LEU A 3 12.37 -7.19 -3.48
C LEU A 3 11.46 -8.04 -4.36
N LEU A 4 11.92 -8.34 -5.58
CA LEU A 4 11.32 -9.34 -6.46
C LEU A 4 12.25 -10.54 -6.53
N LEU A 5 11.74 -11.70 -6.12
CA LEU A 5 12.50 -12.95 -6.01
C LEU A 5 11.92 -14.01 -6.93
N ASP A 6 12.78 -14.74 -7.64
CA ASP A 6 12.45 -16.01 -8.27
C ASP A 6 12.60 -17.11 -7.22
N ILE A 7 11.51 -17.85 -7.00
CA ILE A 7 11.44 -18.99 -6.07
C ILE A 7 11.13 -20.31 -6.80
N SER A 8 11.41 -20.39 -8.11
CA SER A 8 11.23 -21.62 -8.90
C SER A 8 12.07 -22.78 -8.35
N ASP A 9 13.22 -22.49 -7.75
CA ASP A 9 13.92 -23.36 -6.79
C ASP A 9 13.81 -22.75 -5.38
N PRO A 10 12.85 -23.19 -4.54
CA PRO A 10 12.63 -22.62 -3.22
C PRO A 10 13.83 -22.76 -2.26
N ALA A 11 14.70 -23.75 -2.47
CA ALA A 11 15.90 -23.92 -1.65
C ALA A 11 17.00 -22.91 -2.01
N ASN A 12 16.97 -22.36 -3.23
CA ASN A 12 17.96 -21.43 -3.75
C ASN A 12 17.29 -20.23 -4.44
N PRO A 13 16.56 -19.37 -3.71
CA PRO A 13 15.86 -18.23 -4.30
C PRO A 13 16.87 -17.24 -4.91
N THR A 14 16.51 -16.66 -6.05
CA THR A 14 17.35 -15.64 -6.71
C THR A 14 16.65 -14.29 -6.74
N ARG A 15 17.41 -13.22 -6.54
CA ARG A 15 16.86 -11.86 -6.62
C ARG A 15 16.83 -11.40 -8.07
N ILE A 16 15.63 -11.21 -8.61
CA ILE A 16 15.40 -10.67 -9.96
C ILE A 16 15.58 -9.15 -9.96
N ASP A 17 15.02 -8.48 -8.96
CA ASP A 17 15.04 -7.03 -8.87
C ASP A 17 14.90 -6.50 -7.44
N ALA A 18 15.29 -5.24 -7.24
CA ALA A 18 15.08 -4.51 -6.00
C ALA A 18 14.82 -3.04 -6.29
N VAL A 19 13.82 -2.47 -5.62
CA VAL A 19 13.48 -1.05 -5.71
C VAL A 19 13.70 -0.37 -4.36
N ALA A 20 14.21 0.86 -4.42
CA ALA A 20 14.24 1.78 -3.31
C ALA A 20 13.35 2.97 -3.64
N ASP A 21 12.79 3.57 -2.61
CA ASP A 21 11.96 4.75 -2.71
C ASP A 21 12.32 5.66 -1.53
N SER A 22 12.70 6.90 -1.81
CA SER A 22 13.05 7.89 -0.77
C SER A 22 11.85 8.35 0.05
N ASN A 23 10.63 8.13 -0.46
CA ASN A 23 9.40 8.42 0.24
C ASN A 23 8.98 7.29 1.20
N PHE A 24 9.60 6.11 1.08
CA PHE A 24 9.29 4.98 1.96
C PHE A 24 10.17 5.00 3.20
N SER A 25 9.55 4.92 4.38
CA SER A 25 10.26 4.73 5.64
C SER A 25 10.32 3.27 6.07
N TYR A 26 9.32 2.46 5.74
CA TYR A 26 9.19 1.08 6.21
C TYR A 26 8.40 0.20 5.23
N TRP A 27 9.10 -0.70 4.54
CA TRP A 27 8.51 -1.64 3.58
C TRP A 27 7.79 -2.77 4.33
N HIS A 28 6.48 -2.64 4.53
CA HIS A 28 5.71 -3.49 5.44
C HIS A 28 5.12 -4.74 4.76
N SER A 29 4.41 -4.56 3.65
CA SER A 29 3.73 -5.66 2.94
C SER A 29 3.79 -5.49 1.42
N ALA A 30 3.54 -6.57 0.71
CA ALA A 30 3.52 -6.62 -0.75
C ALA A 30 2.35 -7.47 -1.24
N THR A 31 1.60 -6.98 -2.22
CA THR A 31 0.48 -7.72 -2.84
C THR A 31 0.61 -7.69 -4.35
N PHE A 32 0.63 -8.87 -4.97
CA PHE A 32 0.61 -8.99 -6.44
C PHE A 32 -0.82 -8.81 -6.99
N SER A 33 -0.94 -8.28 -8.22
CA SER A 33 -2.19 -8.37 -8.99
C SER A 33 -2.56 -9.84 -9.25
N ASN A 34 -3.83 -10.09 -9.58
CA ASN A 34 -4.33 -11.45 -9.87
C ASN A 34 -3.54 -12.17 -10.97
N ASP A 35 -3.00 -11.44 -11.95
CA ASP A 35 -2.20 -12.00 -13.04
C ASP A 35 -0.68 -11.94 -12.80
N GLY A 36 -0.25 -11.45 -11.62
CA GLY A 36 1.15 -11.36 -11.22
C GLY A 36 1.98 -10.32 -11.97
N LYS A 37 1.36 -9.44 -12.79
CA LYS A 37 2.10 -8.43 -13.58
C LYS A 37 2.31 -7.11 -12.86
N LYS A 38 1.69 -6.91 -11.70
CA LYS A 38 1.86 -5.73 -10.87
C LYS A 38 2.08 -6.13 -9.43
N VAL A 39 2.75 -5.28 -8.68
CA VAL A 39 2.92 -5.42 -7.24
C VAL A 39 2.70 -4.08 -6.57
N LEU A 40 1.98 -4.11 -5.45
CA LEU A 40 1.75 -2.98 -4.58
C LEU A 40 2.54 -3.22 -3.29
N PHE A 41 3.40 -2.27 -2.91
CA PHE A 41 4.10 -2.27 -1.62
C PHE A 41 3.49 -1.23 -0.69
N THR A 42 3.45 -1.53 0.60
CA THR A 42 2.90 -0.61 1.62
C THR A 42 4.00 -0.01 2.48
N ASP A 43 3.97 1.31 2.67
CA ASP A 43 4.82 2.03 3.61
C ASP A 43 4.12 2.20 4.96
N GLU A 44 4.50 1.41 5.96
CA GLU A 44 3.95 1.54 7.31
C GLU A 44 4.82 2.51 8.12
N TRP A 45 4.85 3.76 7.67
CA TRP A 45 5.77 4.77 8.20
C TRP A 45 5.66 4.88 9.72
N GLY A 46 6.79 4.75 10.41
CA GLY A 46 6.84 4.87 11.86
C GLY A 46 6.23 3.69 12.60
N GLY A 47 6.14 2.52 11.95
CA GLY A 47 5.67 1.26 12.55
C GLY A 47 4.19 1.31 12.93
N GLY A 48 3.38 2.04 12.16
CA GLY A 48 1.94 2.12 12.36
C GLY A 48 1.49 3.11 13.42
N GLY A 49 2.42 3.74 14.17
CA GLY A 49 2.06 4.64 15.28
C GLY A 49 1.99 6.13 14.91
N GLN A 50 2.37 6.52 13.69
CA GLN A 50 2.47 7.93 13.30
C GLN A 50 1.21 8.44 12.58
N PRO A 51 0.83 9.72 12.77
CA PRO A 51 -0.32 10.33 12.11
C PRO A 51 0.07 10.86 10.72
N LYS A 52 0.20 9.97 9.73
CA LYS A 52 0.70 10.34 8.40
C LYS A 52 -0.38 10.65 7.38
N CYS A 53 -1.66 10.63 7.76
CA CYS A 53 -2.77 11.04 6.88
C CYS A 53 -3.27 12.46 7.14
N ARG A 54 -2.43 13.35 7.68
CA ARG A 54 -2.84 14.75 7.91
C ARG A 54 -3.02 15.47 6.58
N GLU A 55 -3.89 16.48 6.54
CA GLU A 55 -4.11 17.30 5.34
C GLU A 55 -2.82 17.90 4.77
N SER A 56 -1.84 18.20 5.63
CA SER A 56 -0.54 18.76 5.22
C SER A 56 0.51 17.70 4.82
N ASP A 57 0.27 16.42 5.09
CA ASP A 57 1.21 15.37 4.73
C ASP A 57 1.15 15.09 3.22
N PRO A 58 2.30 14.93 2.54
CA PRO A 58 2.33 14.44 1.17
C PRO A 58 1.58 13.11 1.01
N MET A 59 0.95 12.92 -0.14
CA MET A 59 0.15 11.72 -0.42
C MET A 59 1.01 10.46 -0.53
N GLU A 60 2.28 10.61 -0.86
CA GLU A 60 3.28 9.54 -0.97
C GLU A 60 3.83 9.07 0.39
N TRP A 61 3.58 9.78 1.50
CA TRP A 61 4.09 9.39 2.81
C TRP A 61 3.18 8.39 3.51
N GLY A 62 3.73 7.26 3.95
CA GLY A 62 2.93 6.21 4.59
C GLY A 62 1.88 5.62 3.65
N ALA A 63 2.17 5.62 2.35
CA ALA A 63 1.27 5.26 1.28
C ALA A 63 1.61 3.90 0.68
N ASN A 64 0.79 3.46 -0.27
CA ASN A 64 1.15 2.37 -1.16
C ASN A 64 1.97 2.91 -2.33
N ALA A 65 2.92 2.13 -2.82
CA ALA A 65 3.59 2.35 -4.12
C ALA A 65 3.26 1.20 -5.07
N ILE A 66 2.76 1.54 -6.25
CA ILE A 66 2.33 0.59 -7.27
C ILE A 66 3.42 0.46 -8.33
N PHE A 67 3.75 -0.78 -8.68
CA PHE A 67 4.72 -1.10 -9.71
C PHE A 67 4.13 -2.07 -10.74
N THR A 68 4.42 -1.85 -12.02
CA THR A 68 4.29 -2.91 -13.05
C THR A 68 5.57 -3.74 -13.10
N ILE A 69 5.47 -4.98 -13.57
CA ILE A 69 6.59 -5.90 -13.74
C ILE A 69 6.80 -6.13 -15.23
N GLU A 70 7.88 -5.58 -15.76
CA GLU A 70 8.22 -5.64 -17.18
C GLU A 70 9.59 -6.29 -17.35
N ASN A 71 9.63 -7.46 -18.00
CA ASN A 71 10.88 -8.21 -18.21
C ASN A 71 11.66 -8.44 -16.90
N GLY A 72 10.94 -8.77 -15.82
CA GLY A 72 11.52 -8.99 -14.49
C GLY A 72 11.95 -7.71 -13.78
N LYS A 73 11.59 -6.52 -14.27
CA LYS A 73 11.91 -5.24 -13.63
C LYS A 73 10.66 -4.57 -13.09
N MET A 74 10.72 -4.14 -11.84
CA MET A 74 9.65 -3.36 -11.21
C MET A 74 9.77 -1.91 -11.71
N LYS A 75 8.69 -1.39 -12.30
CA LYS A 75 8.57 -0.02 -12.80
C LYS A 75 7.55 0.71 -11.98
N PHE A 76 7.98 1.75 -11.26
CA PHE A 76 7.09 2.60 -10.48
C PHE A 76 6.02 3.21 -11.40
N GLN A 77 4.78 3.29 -10.92
CA GLN A 77 3.67 3.88 -11.65
C GLN A 77 3.09 5.04 -10.86
N GLU A 78 2.49 4.76 -9.69
CA GLU A 78 1.77 5.76 -8.90
C GLU A 78 1.73 5.37 -7.43
N TYR A 79 1.46 6.34 -6.56
CA TYR A 79 1.14 6.11 -5.16
C TYR A 79 -0.37 5.99 -4.94
N TYR A 80 -0.77 5.21 -3.95
CA TYR A 80 -2.16 5.21 -3.47
C TYR A 80 -2.21 5.45 -1.97
N LYS A 81 -3.11 6.33 -1.55
CA LYS A 81 -3.44 6.58 -0.15
C LYS A 81 -4.91 6.97 -0.04
N MET A 82 -5.55 6.58 1.06
CA MET A 82 -6.93 6.97 1.35
C MET A 82 -7.09 8.50 1.27
N SER A 83 -8.25 8.94 0.77
CA SER A 83 -8.48 10.35 0.45
C SER A 83 -8.85 11.21 1.67
N ALA A 84 -9.39 10.58 2.73
CA ALA A 84 -9.90 11.27 3.90
C ALA A 84 -8.77 11.72 4.85
N PRO A 85 -8.58 13.04 5.05
CA PRO A 85 -7.57 13.54 5.98
C PRO A 85 -7.93 13.18 7.43
N GLN A 86 -6.91 12.88 8.23
CA GLN A 86 -7.00 12.52 9.65
C GLN A 86 -6.34 13.57 10.52
N THR A 87 -6.68 13.60 11.81
CA THR A 87 -6.07 14.53 12.77
C THR A 87 -4.66 14.10 13.16
N SER A 88 -3.94 14.96 13.88
CA SER A 88 -2.63 14.63 14.42
C SER A 88 -2.67 13.63 15.59
N GLN A 89 -3.85 13.22 16.05
CA GLN A 89 -4.03 12.28 17.16
C GLN A 89 -4.31 10.85 16.67
N GLU A 90 -4.59 10.68 15.38
CA GLU A 90 -4.93 9.40 14.77
C GLU A 90 -3.72 8.82 14.06
N ASN A 91 -3.28 7.63 14.47
CA ASN A 91 -2.29 6.91 13.68
C ASN A 91 -2.92 6.45 12.36
N CYS A 92 -2.28 6.79 11.26
CA CYS A 92 -2.80 6.50 9.93
C CYS A 92 -1.66 6.41 8.93
N VAL A 93 -1.46 5.20 8.41
CA VAL A 93 -0.50 4.79 7.37
C VAL A 93 -1.06 3.56 6.67
N ALA A 94 -0.53 3.24 5.49
CA ALA A 94 -0.83 2.02 4.77
C ALA A 94 -0.48 0.80 5.64
N HIS A 95 -1.47 -0.08 5.82
CA HIS A 95 -1.27 -1.36 6.50
C HIS A 95 -1.77 -2.50 5.61
N ASN A 96 -2.08 -3.67 6.20
CA ASN A 96 -2.46 -4.85 5.44
C ASN A 96 -3.73 -4.64 4.60
N GLY A 97 -3.73 -5.26 3.43
CA GLY A 97 -4.92 -5.38 2.60
C GLY A 97 -4.92 -6.67 1.79
N SER A 98 -6.01 -6.91 1.08
CA SER A 98 -6.19 -8.11 0.27
C SER A 98 -7.04 -7.80 -0.96
N LEU A 99 -6.76 -8.53 -2.04
CA LEU A 99 -7.56 -8.43 -3.26
C LEU A 99 -8.98 -8.98 -3.03
N ILE A 100 -9.96 -8.24 -3.53
CA ILE A 100 -11.32 -8.72 -3.72
C ILE A 100 -11.37 -9.39 -5.10
N PRO A 101 -11.74 -10.68 -5.19
CA PRO A 101 -11.70 -11.41 -6.44
C PRO A 101 -12.83 -10.98 -7.38
N VAL A 102 -12.52 -10.05 -8.28
CA VAL A 102 -13.44 -9.54 -9.31
C VAL A 102 -12.83 -9.78 -10.69
N PRO A 103 -13.45 -10.57 -11.58
CA PRO A 103 -12.92 -10.80 -12.92
C PRO A 103 -12.65 -9.50 -13.69
N GLY A 104 -11.44 -9.36 -14.22
CA GLY A 104 -11.03 -8.19 -15.01
C GLY A 104 -10.79 -6.92 -14.21
N ARG A 105 -10.83 -6.97 -12.87
CA ARG A 105 -10.51 -5.84 -11.99
C ARG A 105 -9.53 -6.24 -10.89
N GLU A 106 -8.78 -5.26 -10.45
CA GLU A 106 -7.86 -5.37 -9.33
C GLU A 106 -8.40 -4.44 -8.25
N ILE A 107 -9.28 -4.97 -7.40
CA ILE A 107 -9.87 -4.22 -6.28
C ILE A 107 -9.22 -4.72 -5.00
N MET A 108 -8.81 -3.80 -4.14
CA MET A 108 -8.21 -4.12 -2.84
C MET A 108 -9.05 -3.54 -1.73
N VAL A 109 -9.18 -4.29 -0.64
CA VAL A 109 -9.65 -3.78 0.66
C VAL A 109 -8.44 -3.70 1.59
N GLN A 110 -8.21 -2.54 2.20
CA GLN A 110 -6.99 -2.27 2.97
C GLN A 110 -7.29 -1.45 4.23
N SER A 111 -6.59 -1.78 5.30
CA SER A 111 -6.63 -1.03 6.56
C SER A 111 -5.62 0.13 6.58
N TRP A 112 -6.00 1.22 7.24
CA TRP A 112 -5.22 2.43 7.44
C TRP A 112 -5.15 2.83 8.92
N TYR A 113 -5.11 1.83 9.83
CA TYR A 113 -5.19 2.05 11.27
C TYR A 113 -6.46 2.82 11.68
N GLN A 114 -6.35 3.95 12.40
CA GLN A 114 -7.50 4.76 12.79
C GLN A 114 -8.16 5.46 11.60
N GLY A 115 -7.47 5.59 10.46
CA GLY A 115 -8.08 6.01 9.20
C GLY A 115 -9.10 5.01 8.64
N GLY A 116 -9.25 3.85 9.27
CA GLY A 116 -10.29 2.87 8.95
C GLY A 116 -9.91 1.97 7.78
N ILE A 117 -10.87 1.74 6.89
CA ILE A 117 -10.74 0.83 5.75
C ILE A 117 -11.03 1.59 4.47
N SER A 118 -10.15 1.41 3.48
CA SER A 118 -10.34 1.89 2.12
C SER A 118 -10.50 0.70 1.17
N VAL A 119 -11.46 0.79 0.27
CA VAL A 119 -11.64 -0.12 -0.86
C VAL A 119 -11.33 0.65 -2.13
N PHE A 120 -10.34 0.20 -2.89
CA PHE A 120 -9.86 0.92 -4.07
C PHE A 120 -9.63 0.00 -5.25
N ASP A 121 -9.85 0.55 -6.44
CA ASP A 121 -9.56 -0.10 -7.72
C ASP A 121 -8.22 0.41 -8.24
N TRP A 122 -7.29 -0.50 -8.49
CA TRP A 122 -5.95 -0.22 -9.05
C TRP A 122 -5.72 -0.98 -10.38
N THR A 123 -6.83 -1.29 -11.08
CA THR A 123 -6.82 -1.90 -12.42
C THR A 123 -6.03 -1.06 -13.42
N ASP A 124 -6.17 0.26 -13.36
CA ASP A 124 -5.23 1.18 -14.00
C ASP A 124 -4.13 1.53 -12.98
N PRO A 125 -2.89 1.06 -13.16
CA PRO A 125 -1.83 1.28 -12.18
C PRO A 125 -1.39 2.75 -12.11
N ASN A 126 -1.77 3.59 -13.08
CA ASN A 126 -1.45 5.02 -13.11
C ASN A 126 -2.58 5.88 -12.53
N ASN A 127 -3.72 5.28 -12.17
CA ASN A 127 -4.87 6.00 -11.65
C ASN A 127 -5.66 5.11 -10.67
N PRO A 128 -5.08 4.77 -9.51
CA PRO A 128 -5.80 4.04 -8.48
C PRO A 128 -6.91 4.93 -7.87
N VAL A 129 -8.12 4.40 -7.75
CA VAL A 129 -9.30 5.17 -7.32
C VAL A 129 -9.96 4.50 -6.13
N GLU A 130 -10.19 5.27 -5.06
CA GLU A 130 -11.02 4.85 -3.94
C GLU A 130 -12.49 4.72 -4.38
N ILE A 131 -13.10 3.56 -4.14
CA ILE A 131 -14.48 3.25 -4.58
C ILE A 131 -15.45 3.04 -3.41
N ALA A 132 -14.94 2.76 -2.21
CA ALA A 132 -15.71 2.77 -0.97
C ALA A 132 -14.74 2.93 0.22
N PHE A 133 -15.26 3.38 1.35
CA PHE A 133 -14.48 3.46 2.58
C PHE A 133 -15.39 3.25 3.80
N GLN A 134 -14.76 2.91 4.92
CA GLN A 134 -15.34 2.96 6.25
C GLN A 134 -14.38 3.73 7.13
N ASP A 135 -14.80 4.91 7.57
CA ASP A 135 -14.07 5.68 8.58
C ASP A 135 -14.35 5.07 9.96
N TYR A 136 -13.29 4.81 10.72
CA TYR A 136 -13.38 4.30 12.08
C TYR A 136 -13.48 5.44 13.11
N GLY A 137 -12.94 6.62 12.78
CA GLY A 137 -12.78 7.76 13.68
C GLY A 137 -11.70 7.55 14.75
N PRO A 138 -11.43 8.56 15.58
CA PRO A 138 -10.37 8.49 16.57
C PRO A 138 -10.73 7.56 17.72
N VAL A 139 -9.79 6.71 18.11
CA VAL A 139 -9.83 5.97 19.37
C VAL A 139 -9.71 6.97 20.53
N ALA A 140 -10.44 6.73 21.62
CA ALA A 140 -10.32 7.55 22.82
C ALA A 140 -8.88 7.53 23.36
N ALA A 141 -8.38 8.67 23.81
CA ALA A 141 -6.98 8.83 24.22
C ALA A 141 -6.55 7.90 25.38
N ASP A 142 -7.49 7.33 26.13
CA ASP A 142 -7.27 6.37 27.21
C ASP A 142 -7.26 4.90 26.76
N GLN A 143 -7.43 4.65 25.45
CA GLN A 143 -7.48 3.31 24.85
C GLN A 143 -6.35 3.05 23.83
N MET A 144 -5.36 3.95 23.73
CA MET A 144 -4.16 3.78 22.91
C MET A 144 -3.00 3.14 23.68
#